data_AF-A0AAP6WQA5-F1
#
_entry.id   AF-A0AAP6WQA5-F1
#
_cell.length_a   1.000
_cell.length_b   1.000
_cell.length_c   1.000
_cell.angle_alpha   90.00
_cell.angle_beta   90.00
_cell.angle_gamma   90.00
#
_symmetry.space_group_name_H-M   'P 1'
#
loop_
_entity.id
_entity.type
_entity.pdbx_description
1 polymer ?
#
loop_
_entity_poly.entity_id
_entity_poly.type
_entity_poly.pdbx_seq_one_letter_code
_entity_poly.pdbx_strand_id
1 'polypeptide(L)'
;MSLVKCPKCGAKNEKENAIKHGRSYYCAECFEDLEEYKNLITTICEIYRIDTPTIQMLSQIKDYKSKYNFTNSGIKYTLKFYYEILENSVMDNVGLGIVPYFYDKAKNYYKNRFDLEEKAELFVSQEKIKTFKVSNNNKQEFKRHELNIDIDWSEIDEE
;
A
#
# COMPACT_ATOMS: atom_id res chain seq x y z
N MET A 1 18.15 -28.29 -25.74
CA MET A 1 17.41 -27.65 -24.64
C MET A 1 16.46 -28.66 -24.00
N SER A 2 16.44 -28.77 -22.68
CA SER A 2 15.54 -29.70 -21.98
C SER A 2 14.22 -29.00 -21.63
N LEU A 3 13.08 -29.62 -21.98
CA LEU A 3 11.76 -29.11 -21.66
C LEU A 3 11.24 -29.70 -20.34
N VAL A 4 10.56 -28.88 -19.54
CA VAL A 4 9.92 -29.26 -18.28
C VAL A 4 8.45 -28.90 -18.30
N LYS A 5 7.60 -29.73 -17.68
CA LYS A 5 6.15 -29.51 -17.63
C LYS A 5 5.77 -28.76 -16.37
N CYS A 6 5.02 -27.66 -16.50
CA CYS A 6 4.40 -27.00 -15.36
C CYS A 6 3.25 -27.86 -14.80
N PRO A 7 3.23 -28.18 -13.48
CA PRO A 7 2.17 -28.99 -12.90
C PRO A 7 0.82 -28.25 -12.79
N LYS A 8 0.83 -26.91 -12.83
CA LYS A 8 -0.37 -26.08 -12.67
C LYS A 8 -1.16 -25.91 -13.96
N CYS A 9 -0.51 -25.42 -15.03
CA CYS A 9 -1.16 -25.18 -16.32
C CYS A 9 -0.90 -26.29 -17.35
N GLY A 10 0.06 -27.19 -17.10
CA GLY A 10 0.40 -28.28 -18.01
C GLY A 10 1.32 -27.90 -19.19
N ALA A 11 1.66 -26.61 -19.35
CA ALA A 11 2.54 -26.15 -20.42
C ALA A 11 3.95 -26.73 -20.31
N LYS A 12 4.61 -26.91 -21.47
CA LYS A 12 6.02 -27.32 -21.55
C LYS A 12 6.88 -26.08 -21.76
N ASN A 13 7.73 -25.77 -20.79
CA ASN A 13 8.62 -24.62 -20.81
C ASN A 13 10.07 -25.08 -20.94
N GLU A 14 10.92 -24.23 -21.51
CA GLU A 14 12.36 -24.42 -21.42
C GLU A 14 12.80 -24.37 -19.96
N LYS A 15 13.67 -25.31 -19.57
CA LYS A 15 14.12 -25.42 -18.17
C LYS A 15 14.81 -24.15 -17.67
N GLU A 16 15.50 -23.43 -18.56
CA GLU A 16 16.16 -22.15 -18.25
C GLU A 16 15.16 -21.04 -17.87
N ASN A 17 13.98 -21.04 -18.50
CA ASN A 17 12.93 -20.03 -18.31
C ASN A 17 11.89 -20.45 -17.26
N ALA A 18 12.05 -21.63 -16.64
CA ALA A 18 11.11 -22.16 -15.67
C ALA A 18 11.63 -22.01 -14.24
N ILE A 19 10.73 -21.63 -13.32
CA ILE A 19 11.06 -21.47 -11.91
C ILE A 19 11.03 -22.83 -11.22
N LYS A 20 12.17 -23.26 -10.66
CA LYS A 20 12.26 -24.50 -9.90
C LYS A 20 11.76 -24.29 -8.46
N HIS A 21 10.77 -25.05 -8.04
CA HIS A 21 10.29 -25.08 -6.67
C HIS A 21 10.18 -26.52 -6.15
N GLY A 22 11.04 -26.87 -5.20
CA GLY A 22 11.21 -28.24 -4.72
C GLY A 22 11.65 -29.17 -5.86
N ARG A 23 10.79 -30.16 -6.17
CA ARG A 23 11.02 -31.15 -7.25
C ARG A 23 10.37 -30.77 -8.58
N SER A 24 9.57 -29.71 -8.63
CA SER A 24 8.79 -29.32 -9.81
C SER A 24 9.28 -28.01 -10.43
N TYR A 25 8.92 -27.77 -11.69
CA TYR A 25 9.21 -26.54 -12.43
C TYR A 25 7.89 -25.85 -12.80
N TYR A 26 7.83 -24.53 -12.71
CA TYR A 26 6.63 -23.73 -12.95
C TYR A 26 6.90 -22.65 -14.01
N CYS A 27 5.83 -22.23 -14.70
CA CYS A 27 5.81 -20.92 -15.39
C CYS A 27 5.97 -19.79 -14.35
N ALA A 28 6.51 -18.66 -14.77
CA ALA A 28 6.62 -17.47 -13.93
C ALA A 28 5.26 -17.09 -13.32
N GLU A 29 4.24 -16.87 -14.16
CA GLU A 29 2.87 -16.53 -13.73
C GLU A 29 2.25 -17.58 -12.79
N CYS A 30 2.52 -18.86 -13.07
CA CYS A 30 1.96 -19.97 -12.31
C CYS A 30 2.56 -20.07 -10.91
N PHE A 31 3.85 -19.76 -10.81
CA PHE A 31 4.60 -19.69 -9.56
C PHE A 31 4.21 -18.45 -8.76
N GLU A 32 4.10 -17.30 -9.42
CA GLU A 32 3.63 -16.05 -8.81
C GLU A 32 2.24 -16.23 -8.18
N ASP A 33 1.25 -16.74 -8.92
CA ASP A 33 -0.09 -16.97 -8.36
C ASP A 33 -0.07 -18.02 -7.23
N LEU A 34 0.90 -18.95 -7.21
CA LEU A 34 1.10 -19.86 -6.07
C LEU A 34 1.64 -19.12 -4.84
N GLU A 35 2.60 -18.21 -5.02
CA GLU A 35 3.13 -17.37 -3.94
C GLU A 35 2.08 -16.39 -3.41
N GLU A 36 1.34 -15.73 -4.29
CA GLU A 36 0.22 -14.87 -3.91
C GLU A 36 -0.84 -15.62 -3.12
N TYR A 37 -1.16 -16.86 -3.52
CA TYR A 37 -2.09 -17.70 -2.78
C TYR A 37 -1.55 -18.03 -1.38
N LYS A 38 -0.29 -18.42 -1.24
CA LYS A 38 0.34 -18.65 0.07
C LYS A 38 0.28 -17.40 0.94
N ASN A 39 0.60 -16.23 0.38
CA ASN A 39 0.55 -14.96 1.08
C ASN A 39 -0.88 -14.62 1.54
N LEU A 40 -1.89 -14.86 0.71
CA LEU A 40 -3.29 -14.70 1.08
C LEU A 40 -3.67 -15.60 2.26
N ILE A 41 -3.30 -16.88 2.21
CA ILE A 41 -3.60 -17.85 3.28
C ILE A 41 -2.94 -17.43 4.59
N THR A 42 -1.66 -17.05 4.57
CA THR A 42 -0.97 -16.54 5.75
C THR A 42 -1.66 -15.31 6.34
N THR A 43 -2.02 -14.33 5.51
CA THR A 43 -2.75 -13.13 5.96
C THR A 43 -4.12 -13.47 6.55
N ILE A 44 -4.86 -14.44 6.01
CA ILE A 44 -6.12 -14.89 6.59
C ILE A 44 -5.87 -15.48 7.99
N CYS A 45 -4.88 -16.35 8.14
CA CYS A 45 -4.53 -16.92 9.44
C CYS A 45 -4.14 -15.84 10.46
N GLU A 46 -3.37 -14.83 10.04
CA GLU A 46 -2.94 -13.71 10.89
C GLU A 46 -4.12 -12.85 11.36
N ILE A 47 -5.02 -12.46 10.44
CA ILE A 47 -6.19 -11.63 10.74
C ILE A 47 -7.15 -12.37 11.67
N TYR A 48 -7.47 -13.62 11.35
CA TYR A 48 -8.47 -14.40 12.08
C TYR A 48 -7.91 -15.13 13.30
N ARG A 49 -6.59 -15.08 13.54
CA ARG A 49 -5.90 -15.77 14.65
C ARG A 49 -6.17 -17.27 14.67
N ILE A 50 -6.14 -17.89 13.49
CA ILE A 50 -6.35 -19.33 13.28
C ILE A 50 -5.13 -19.96 12.63
N ASP A 51 -4.89 -21.25 12.88
CA ASP A 51 -3.74 -21.96 12.30
C ASP A 51 -3.93 -22.22 10.80
N THR A 52 -5.16 -22.53 10.38
CA THR A 52 -5.51 -22.83 8.98
C THR A 52 -6.89 -22.25 8.63
N PRO A 53 -7.11 -21.79 7.39
CA PRO A 53 -8.42 -21.30 6.97
C PRO A 53 -9.47 -22.40 6.97
N THR A 54 -10.71 -22.02 7.27
CA THR A 54 -11.84 -22.96 7.24
C THR A 54 -12.17 -23.39 5.82
N ILE A 55 -12.84 -24.55 5.68
CA ILE A 55 -13.30 -25.06 4.38
C ILE A 55 -14.18 -24.03 3.65
N GLN A 56 -15.02 -23.30 4.39
CA GLN A 56 -15.84 -22.23 3.85
C GLN A 56 -15.00 -21.10 3.24
N MET A 57 -13.97 -20.63 3.94
CA MET A 57 -13.06 -19.59 3.45
C MET A 57 -12.36 -20.03 2.16
N LEU A 58 -11.87 -21.28 2.10
CA LEU A 58 -11.23 -21.83 0.91
C LEU A 58 -12.20 -21.90 -0.28
N SER A 59 -13.44 -22.32 -0.04
CA SER A 59 -14.49 -22.33 -1.06
C SER A 59 -14.79 -20.92 -1.58
N GLN A 60 -14.86 -19.93 -0.69
CA GLN A 60 -15.10 -18.54 -1.07
C GLN A 60 -13.95 -17.96 -1.91
N ILE A 61 -12.69 -18.23 -1.58
CA ILE A 61 -11.55 -17.79 -2.39
C ILE A 61 -11.67 -18.34 -3.81
N LYS A 62 -11.99 -19.63 -3.96
CA LYS A 62 -12.18 -20.26 -5.28
C LYS A 62 -13.34 -19.61 -6.06
N ASP A 63 -14.44 -19.33 -5.39
CA ASP A 63 -15.59 -18.64 -5.98
C ASP A 63 -15.26 -17.21 -6.39
N TYR A 64 -14.48 -16.48 -5.60
CA TYR A 64 -14.04 -15.12 -5.92
C TYR A 64 -13.17 -15.07 -7.17
N LYS A 65 -12.25 -16.03 -7.32
CA LYS A 65 -11.44 -16.14 -8.54
C LYS A 65 -12.29 -16.51 -9.76
N SER A 66 -13.20 -17.47 -9.63
CA SER A 66 -13.94 -18.01 -10.79
C SER A 66 -15.15 -17.19 -11.21
N LYS A 67 -15.92 -16.64 -10.27
CA LYS A 67 -17.16 -15.89 -10.54
C LYS A 67 -16.91 -14.40 -10.73
N TYR A 68 -15.95 -13.84 -9.99
CA TYR A 68 -15.70 -12.40 -9.95
C TYR A 68 -14.36 -11.99 -10.56
N ASN A 69 -13.54 -12.96 -11.02
CA ASN A 69 -12.20 -12.73 -11.56
C ASN A 69 -11.28 -11.95 -10.60
N PHE A 70 -11.46 -12.13 -9.29
CA PHE A 70 -10.60 -11.50 -8.30
C PHE A 70 -9.23 -12.21 -8.26
N THR A 71 -8.17 -11.41 -8.05
CA THR A 71 -6.82 -11.94 -7.83
C THR A 71 -6.59 -12.28 -6.36
N ASN A 72 -5.66 -13.21 -6.08
CA ASN A 72 -5.28 -13.57 -4.71
C ASN A 72 -4.79 -12.33 -3.94
N SER A 73 -3.92 -11.53 -4.57
CA SER A 73 -3.44 -10.27 -4.00
C SER A 73 -4.58 -9.30 -3.72
N GLY A 74 -5.56 -9.15 -4.62
CA GLY A 74 -6.71 -8.26 -4.40
C GLY A 74 -7.55 -8.69 -3.21
N ILE A 75 -7.81 -9.99 -3.04
CA ILE A 75 -8.53 -10.51 -1.87
C ILE A 75 -7.75 -10.20 -0.59
N LYS A 76 -6.42 -10.44 -0.59
CA LYS A 76 -5.53 -10.14 0.54
C LYS A 76 -5.62 -8.68 0.97
N TYR A 77 -5.44 -7.76 0.01
CA TYR A 77 -5.51 -6.32 0.29
C TYR A 77 -6.91 -5.86 0.71
N THR A 78 -7.97 -6.52 0.23
CA THR A 78 -9.33 -6.25 0.69
C THR A 78 -9.51 -6.58 2.17
N LEU A 79 -8.99 -7.73 2.60
CA LEU A 79 -9.03 -8.12 4.02
C LEU A 79 -8.21 -7.16 4.89
N LYS A 80 -6.99 -6.82 4.46
CA LYS A 80 -6.16 -5.83 5.17
C LYS A 80 -6.83 -4.47 5.26
N PHE A 81 -7.41 -4.00 4.17
CA PHE A 81 -8.18 -2.75 4.18
C PHE A 81 -9.32 -2.80 5.20
N TYR A 82 -10.10 -3.88 5.21
CA TYR A 82 -11.27 -3.97 6.08
C TYR A 82 -10.92 -4.11 7.57
N TYR A 83 -9.90 -4.90 7.92
CA TYR A 83 -9.57 -5.21 9.31
C TYR A 83 -8.44 -4.33 9.88
N GLU A 84 -7.42 -4.00 9.09
CA GLU A 84 -6.27 -3.20 9.55
C GLU A 84 -6.51 -1.69 9.36
N ILE A 85 -7.11 -1.26 8.24
CA ILE A 85 -7.29 0.18 7.93
C ILE A 85 -8.60 0.72 8.48
N LEU A 86 -9.70 -0.02 8.34
CA LEU A 86 -11.00 0.38 8.88
C LEU A 86 -11.21 -0.08 10.34
N GLU A 87 -10.23 -0.79 10.92
CA GLU A 87 -10.24 -1.26 12.32
C GLU A 87 -11.51 -2.04 12.72
N ASN A 88 -12.12 -2.75 11.77
CA ASN A 88 -13.26 -3.60 12.08
C ASN A 88 -12.81 -4.83 12.86
N SER A 89 -13.68 -5.32 13.75
CA SER A 89 -13.42 -6.56 14.49
C SER A 89 -13.67 -7.80 13.64
N VAL A 90 -12.90 -8.84 13.92
CA VAL A 90 -13.14 -10.18 13.37
C VAL A 90 -14.25 -10.85 14.15
N MET A 91 -15.24 -11.41 13.44
CA MET A 91 -16.28 -12.25 14.03
C MET A 91 -15.92 -13.72 13.89
N ASP A 92 -16.09 -14.48 14.96
CA ASP A 92 -15.84 -15.91 14.98
C ASP A 92 -16.81 -16.66 14.05
N ASN A 93 -16.34 -17.75 13.44
CA ASN A 93 -17.11 -18.63 12.55
C ASN A 93 -17.70 -17.94 11.30
N VAL A 94 -17.21 -16.76 10.94
CA VAL A 94 -17.64 -16.06 9.71
C VAL A 94 -16.61 -16.31 8.60
N GLY A 95 -17.11 -16.52 7.38
CA GLY A 95 -16.27 -16.60 6.18
C GLY A 95 -15.81 -15.22 5.68
N LEU A 96 -15.19 -15.20 4.52
CA LEU A 96 -14.69 -14.01 3.83
C LEU A 96 -15.79 -13.24 3.08
N GLY A 97 -17.01 -13.19 3.62
CA GLY A 97 -18.19 -12.64 2.95
C GLY A 97 -18.12 -11.14 2.67
N ILE A 98 -17.22 -10.42 3.35
CA ILE A 98 -17.00 -8.98 3.17
C ILE A 98 -16.26 -8.64 1.87
N VAL A 99 -15.55 -9.61 1.27
CA VAL A 99 -14.62 -9.35 0.16
C VAL A 99 -15.33 -8.71 -1.03
N PRO A 100 -16.45 -9.24 -1.55
CA PRO A 100 -17.12 -8.64 -2.71
C PRO A 100 -17.61 -7.20 -2.49
N TYR A 101 -17.97 -6.85 -1.25
CA TYR A 101 -18.50 -5.52 -0.91
C TYR A 101 -17.41 -4.45 -0.76
N PHE A 102 -16.19 -4.86 -0.42
CA PHE A 102 -15.08 -3.96 -0.14
C PHE A 102 -13.95 -4.03 -1.16
N TYR A 103 -13.99 -4.95 -2.12
CA TYR A 103 -12.92 -5.14 -3.11
C TYR A 103 -12.58 -3.85 -3.86
N ASP A 104 -13.58 -3.20 -4.45
CA ASP A 104 -13.37 -1.96 -5.20
C ASP A 104 -12.95 -0.80 -4.31
N LYS A 105 -13.46 -0.75 -3.07
CA LYS A 105 -13.08 0.28 -2.09
C LYS A 105 -11.60 0.14 -1.72
N ALA A 106 -11.16 -1.08 -1.43
CA ALA A 106 -9.77 -1.39 -1.13
C ALA A 106 -8.86 -1.07 -2.33
N LYS A 107 -9.25 -1.49 -3.54
CA LYS A 107 -8.53 -1.19 -4.77
C LYS A 107 -8.34 0.32 -4.96
N ASN A 108 -9.40 1.10 -4.81
CA ASN A 108 -9.33 2.56 -4.93
C ASN A 108 -8.47 3.19 -3.82
N TYR A 109 -8.57 2.70 -2.59
CA TYR A 109 -7.74 3.15 -1.49
C TYR A 109 -6.23 2.98 -1.78
N TYR A 110 -5.80 1.77 -2.15
CA TYR A 110 -4.39 1.50 -2.43
C TYR A 110 -3.91 2.20 -3.69
N LYS A 111 -4.75 2.34 -4.72
CA LYS A 111 -4.42 3.12 -5.91
C LYS A 111 -4.17 4.59 -5.54
N ASN A 112 -5.10 5.22 -4.81
CA ASN A 112 -4.95 6.61 -4.41
C ASN A 112 -3.71 6.82 -3.54
N ARG A 113 -3.42 5.87 -2.64
CA ARG A 113 -2.22 5.92 -1.82
C ARG A 113 -0.94 5.86 -2.65
N PHE A 114 -0.88 4.95 -3.61
CA PHE A 114 0.26 4.84 -4.53
C PHE A 114 0.45 6.12 -5.37
N ASP A 115 -0.63 6.65 -5.94
CA ASP A 115 -0.60 7.88 -6.74
C ASP A 115 -0.15 9.10 -5.91
N LEU A 116 -0.44 9.13 -4.61
CA LEU A 116 0.02 10.18 -3.68
C LEU A 116 1.50 10.00 -3.31
N GLU A 117 1.94 8.77 -3.05
CA GLU A 117 3.34 8.44 -2.76
C GLU A 117 4.24 8.83 -3.94
N GLU A 118 3.85 8.48 -5.17
CA GLU A 118 4.58 8.85 -6.40
C GLU A 118 4.70 10.38 -6.55
N LYS A 119 3.59 11.12 -6.34
CA LYS A 119 3.62 12.59 -6.40
C LYS A 119 4.52 13.18 -5.32
N ALA A 120 4.44 12.68 -4.09
CA ALA A 120 5.26 13.17 -2.98
C ALA A 120 6.76 12.99 -3.25
N GLU A 121 7.17 11.85 -3.82
CA GLU A 121 8.55 11.61 -4.24
C GLU A 121 9.02 12.61 -5.30
N LEU A 122 8.18 12.90 -6.30
CA LEU A 122 8.46 13.92 -7.31
C LEU A 122 8.61 15.30 -6.69
N PHE A 123 7.75 15.70 -5.74
CA PHE A 123 7.88 16.98 -5.03
C PHE A 123 9.19 17.09 -4.24
N VAL A 124 9.57 16.06 -3.48
CA VAL A 124 10.84 16.04 -2.70
C VAL A 124 12.07 16.15 -3.61
N SER A 125 12.01 15.57 -4.82
CA SER A 125 13.10 15.68 -5.79
C SER A 125 13.28 17.12 -6.32
N GLN A 126 12.22 17.92 -6.36
CA GLN A 126 12.23 19.30 -6.89
C GLN A 126 12.67 20.34 -5.85
N GLU A 127 12.47 20.10 -4.56
CA GLU A 127 12.89 21.03 -3.49
C GLU A 127 14.41 21.03 -3.24
N LYS A 128 15.14 20.02 -3.75
CA LYS A 128 16.59 19.99 -3.66
C LYS A 128 17.21 20.96 -4.67
N ILE A 129 17.49 22.17 -4.18
CA ILE A 129 18.38 23.24 -4.68
C ILE A 129 17.68 24.39 -5.42
N LYS A 130 17.40 25.46 -4.67
CA LYS A 130 17.63 26.84 -5.14
C LYS A 130 18.61 27.53 -4.20
N THR A 131 19.91 27.38 -4.47
CA THR A 131 20.93 28.24 -3.85
C THR A 131 20.97 29.56 -4.62
N PHE A 132 20.46 30.62 -4.01
CA PHE A 132 20.65 31.98 -4.53
C PHE A 132 21.99 32.50 -4.03
N LYS A 133 22.90 32.87 -4.94
CA LYS A 133 24.07 33.69 -4.58
C LYS A 133 23.58 35.11 -4.31
N VAL A 134 23.43 35.47 -3.05
CA VAL A 134 23.22 36.86 -2.65
C VAL A 134 24.53 37.61 -2.90
N SER A 135 24.59 38.46 -3.94
CA SER A 135 25.72 39.38 -4.10
C SER A 135 25.51 40.53 -3.13
N ASN A 136 26.42 40.67 -2.16
CA ASN A 136 26.36 41.71 -1.15
C ASN A 136 26.81 43.06 -1.73
N ASN A 137 26.04 43.60 -2.67
CA ASN A 137 26.28 44.93 -3.22
C ASN A 137 25.24 45.88 -2.60
N ASN A 138 25.76 46.76 -1.73
CA ASN A 138 25.10 47.86 -1.02
C ASN A 138 24.72 47.54 0.43
N LYS A 139 25.68 47.75 1.34
CA LYS A 139 25.36 48.18 2.71
C LYS A 139 24.65 49.54 2.61
N GLN A 140 23.33 49.56 2.51
CA GLN A 140 22.59 50.76 2.86
C GLN A 140 22.61 50.87 4.39
N GLU A 141 23.37 51.82 4.91
CA GLU A 141 23.25 52.21 6.32
C GLU A 141 21.85 52.79 6.53
N PHE A 142 20.96 52.01 7.15
CA PHE A 142 19.71 52.54 7.65
C PHE A 142 20.03 53.47 8.82
N LYS A 143 19.99 54.78 8.58
CA LYS A 143 20.02 55.77 9.66
C LYS A 143 18.77 55.54 10.52
N ARG A 144 18.99 55.10 11.76
CA ARG A 144 17.91 55.06 12.76
C ARG A 144 17.52 56.50 13.04
N HIS A 145 16.27 56.86 12.71
CA HIS A 145 15.67 58.04 13.31
C HIS A 145 15.11 57.66 14.68
N GLU A 146 15.48 58.44 15.68
CA GLU A 146 14.85 58.37 16.99
C GLU A 146 13.38 58.73 16.82
N LEU A 147 12.51 57.77 17.15
CA LEU A 147 11.09 58.02 17.25
C LEU A 147 10.86 58.74 18.58
N ASN A 148 10.63 60.05 18.51
CA ASN A 148 10.27 60.84 19.68
C ASN A 148 8.78 60.63 19.96
N ILE A 149 8.47 59.51 20.60
CA ILE A 149 7.11 59.17 21.04
C ILE A 149 7.09 59.45 22.54
N ASP A 150 6.39 60.52 22.93
CA ASP A 150 6.07 60.76 24.33
C ASP A 150 4.82 59.93 24.63
N ILE A 151 4.99 58.86 25.39
CA ILE A 151 3.90 57.94 25.74
C ILE A 151 3.33 58.41 27.07
N ASP A 152 2.11 58.96 27.05
CA ASP A 152 1.36 59.25 28.27
C ASP A 152 0.70 57.96 28.76
N TRP A 153 1.17 57.49 29.92
CA TRP A 153 0.71 56.25 30.56
C TRP A 153 -0.40 56.48 31.59
N SER A 154 -0.99 57.68 31.66
CA SER A 154 -2.02 57.99 32.66
C SER A 154 -3.40 57.36 32.41
N GLU A 155 -3.61 56.67 31.28
CA GLU A 155 -4.89 56.02 30.94
C GLU A 155 -4.89 54.49 31.08
N ILE A 156 -3.86 53.89 31.70
CA ILE A 156 -3.85 52.45 31.99
C ILE A 156 -3.91 52.25 33.50
N ASP A 157 -5.08 52.50 34.09
CA ASP A 157 -5.60 51.80 35.27
C ASP A 157 -7.10 52.13 35.45
N GLU A 158 -7.88 51.12 35.85
CA GLU A 158 -9.35 51.09 36.14
C GLU A 158 -10.24 50.84 34.89
N GLU A 159 -10.99 49.74 34.72
CA GLU A 159 -11.64 48.75 35.63
C GLU A 159 -11.72 47.35 34.98
#